data_AF-A0A7W2AV70-F1
#
_entry.id   AF-A0A7W2AV70-F1
#
_cell.length_a   1.000
_cell.length_b   1.000
_cell.length_c   1.000
_cell.angle_alpha   90.00
_cell.angle_beta   90.00
_cell.angle_gamma   90.00
#
_symmetry.space_group_name_H-M   'P 1'
#
loop_
_entity.id
_entity.type
_entity.pdbx_description
1 polymer ?
#
loop_
_entity_poly.entity_id
_entity_poly.type
_entity_poly.pdbx_seq_one_letter_code
_entity_poly.pdbx_strand_id
1 'polypeptide(L)'
;MSLLRFGSPLLAVLFALVLVSAPVSAQEDFSRGDCNLDDQINIADAVLSLSILFSGAGPALCPDACDVNDDGSTDISDPVSLLSILFSNAGPPPEPITCGQDPTPDGLDCPTASSGCSAPPAEVCDNNIDDDLDGAIDCADTDCATDPVCLPPTVSYFGDVYPQVIQTDCTVCHAPPSNFGGLNLEDSATNDSYATLVNQPSAECGSYDFVEPGDSSASWLFRKIEGTHVAAAQAAGCSTTAAGSQMPIGGFCCLTPAQIQLVKDWIDQGAAP
;
A
#
# COMPACT_ATOMS: atom_id res chain seq x y z
N MET A 1 -84.17 19.84 -7.32
CA MET A 1 -84.19 18.36 -7.32
C MET A 1 -82.82 17.90 -7.84
N SER A 2 -82.03 17.25 -6.97
CA SER A 2 -80.77 16.51 -7.24
C SER A 2 -79.60 17.29 -7.87
N LEU A 3 -78.42 17.49 -7.27
CA LEU A 3 -77.41 16.67 -6.55
C LEU A 3 -76.12 16.55 -7.39
N LEU A 4 -75.02 17.04 -6.79
CA LEU A 4 -73.61 16.60 -6.87
C LEU A 4 -72.78 16.87 -8.15
N ARG A 5 -71.63 17.54 -8.00
CA ARG A 5 -70.29 16.89 -7.98
C ARG A 5 -69.12 17.87 -7.67
N PHE A 6 -68.35 17.46 -6.67
CA PHE A 6 -66.91 17.60 -6.33
C PHE A 6 -65.95 18.45 -7.18
N GLY A 7 -65.03 19.14 -6.48
CA GLY A 7 -63.66 19.35 -6.95
C GLY A 7 -62.94 20.57 -6.37
N SER A 8 -62.44 20.50 -5.12
CA SER A 8 -61.38 21.42 -4.65
C SER A 8 -60.04 20.99 -5.24
N PRO A 9 -59.24 21.88 -5.87
CA PRO A 9 -57.84 21.59 -6.08
C PRO A 9 -57.07 21.98 -4.82
N LEU A 10 -56.52 20.98 -4.13
CA LEU A 10 -55.43 21.17 -3.18
C LEU A 10 -54.28 21.85 -3.92
N LEU A 11 -53.92 23.04 -3.48
CA LEU A 11 -52.69 23.72 -3.88
C LEU A 11 -51.53 23.03 -3.14
N ALA A 12 -50.94 22.00 -3.75
CA ALA A 12 -49.74 21.36 -3.24
C ALA A 12 -48.55 22.30 -3.50
N VAL A 13 -48.12 23.04 -2.47
CA VAL A 13 -46.87 23.79 -2.49
C VAL A 13 -45.74 22.77 -2.40
N LEU A 14 -45.13 22.44 -3.54
CA LEU A 14 -43.89 21.68 -3.60
C LEU A 14 -42.77 22.60 -3.08
N PHE A 15 -42.41 22.46 -1.81
CA PHE A 15 -41.14 22.99 -1.31
C PHE A 15 -40.04 22.08 -1.87
N ALA A 16 -39.40 22.52 -2.95
CA ALA A 16 -38.19 21.89 -3.44
C ALA A 16 -37.09 22.15 -2.40
N LEU A 17 -36.81 21.13 -1.58
CA LEU A 17 -35.66 21.11 -0.69
C LEU A 17 -34.42 21.00 -1.57
N VAL A 18 -33.85 22.14 -1.97
CA VAL A 18 -32.51 22.18 -2.56
C VAL A 18 -31.56 21.87 -1.42
N LEU A 19 -31.15 20.60 -1.32
CA LEU A 19 -29.99 20.21 -0.54
C LEU A 19 -28.78 20.82 -1.23
N VAL A 20 -28.39 22.02 -0.78
CA VAL A 20 -27.05 22.54 -1.03
C VAL A 20 -26.14 21.67 -0.17
N SER A 21 -25.56 20.63 -0.77
CA SER A 21 -24.37 19.99 -0.22
C SER A 21 -23.28 21.05 -0.25
N ALA A 22 -23.08 21.74 0.88
CA ALA A 22 -21.83 22.43 1.10
C ALA A 22 -20.72 21.37 0.90
N PRO A 23 -19.65 21.67 0.15
CA PRO A 23 -18.49 20.81 0.21
C PRO A 23 -18.11 20.71 1.69
N VAL A 24 -17.92 19.48 2.18
CA VAL A 24 -17.13 19.26 3.40
C VAL A 24 -15.87 20.11 3.17
N SER A 25 -15.72 21.14 4.00
CA SER A 25 -14.52 21.98 4.01
C SER A 25 -13.36 20.99 4.11
N ALA A 26 -12.44 21.01 3.15
CA ALA A 26 -11.22 20.25 3.30
C ALA A 26 -10.47 20.97 4.44
N GLN A 27 -10.50 20.37 5.62
CA GLN A 27 -9.67 20.77 6.75
C GLN A 27 -8.22 20.77 6.26
N GLU A 28 -7.46 21.83 6.54
CA GLU A 28 -6.02 21.79 6.29
C GLU A 28 -5.35 20.90 7.34
N ASP A 29 -4.22 20.31 6.97
CA ASP A 29 -3.42 19.52 7.93
C ASP A 29 -3.02 20.40 9.13
N PHE A 30 -3.04 19.81 10.32
CA PHE A 30 -2.63 20.44 11.57
C PHE A 30 -1.87 19.43 12.46
N SER A 31 -1.20 19.95 13.48
CA SER A 31 -0.63 19.13 14.56
C SER A 31 -1.40 19.40 15.85
N ARG A 32 -2.02 18.37 16.41
CA ARG A 32 -2.82 18.47 17.64
C ARG A 32 -1.92 18.86 18.82
N GLY A 33 -2.28 19.97 19.46
CA GLY A 33 -1.46 20.57 20.52
C GLY A 33 -0.65 21.80 20.09
N ASP A 34 -0.50 22.07 18.79
CA ASP A 34 0.11 23.30 18.27
C ASP A 34 -0.96 24.39 18.06
N CYS A 35 -1.53 24.85 19.17
CA CYS A 35 -2.63 25.83 19.15
C CYS A 35 -2.18 27.19 18.59
N ASN A 36 -0.89 27.52 18.69
CA ASN A 36 -0.35 28.80 18.20
C ASN A 36 0.19 28.75 16.76
N LEU A 37 0.25 27.55 16.18
CA LEU A 37 0.62 27.27 14.79
C LEU A 37 2.05 27.73 14.49
N ASP A 38 2.98 27.40 15.38
CA ASP A 38 4.42 27.69 15.22
C ASP A 38 5.30 26.44 14.96
N ASP A 39 4.66 25.32 14.60
CA ASP A 39 5.23 23.98 14.37
C ASP A 39 5.92 23.39 15.63
N GLN A 40 5.66 23.93 16.84
CA GLN A 40 6.22 23.41 18.08
C GLN A 40 5.18 23.25 19.19
N ILE A 41 4.82 22.01 19.51
CA ILE A 41 3.96 21.70 20.66
C ILE A 41 4.72 21.97 21.97
N ASN A 42 4.42 23.10 22.62
CA ASN A 42 5.10 23.54 23.84
C ASN A 42 4.20 24.35 24.79
N ILE A 43 4.80 25.03 25.78
CA ILE A 43 4.05 25.80 26.77
C ILE A 43 3.36 27.04 26.17
N ALA A 44 3.86 27.55 25.05
CA ALA A 44 3.28 28.69 24.35
C ALA A 44 1.86 28.38 23.84
N ASP A 45 1.59 27.14 23.45
CA ASP A 45 0.27 26.67 23.02
C ASP A 45 -0.72 26.68 24.18
N ALA A 46 -0.33 26.11 25.32
CA ALA A 46 -1.16 26.13 26.52
C ALA A 46 -1.49 27.57 26.96
N VAL A 47 -0.52 28.48 26.84
CA VAL A 47 -0.71 29.91 27.13
C VAL A 47 -1.69 30.55 26.14
N LEU A 48 -1.61 30.21 24.85
CA LEU A 48 -2.55 30.71 23.85
C LEU A 48 -3.97 30.18 24.09
N SER A 49 -4.15 28.86 24.30
CA SER A 49 -5.45 28.27 24.63
C SER A 49 -6.10 28.97 25.83
N LEU A 50 -5.34 29.17 26.92
CA LEU A 50 -5.83 29.89 28.09
C LEU A 50 -6.16 31.37 27.80
N SER A 51 -5.40 32.00 26.92
CA SER A 51 -5.63 33.41 26.52
C SER A 51 -6.88 33.55 25.65
N ILE A 52 -7.17 32.57 24.79
CA ILE A 52 -8.40 32.46 24.01
C ILE A 52 -9.59 32.33 24.98
N LEU A 53 -9.51 31.40 25.94
CA LEU A 53 -10.60 31.08 26.87
C LEU A 53 -10.91 32.21 27.87
N PHE A 54 -9.88 32.86 28.42
CA PHE A 54 -10.07 33.77 29.57
C PHE A 54 -9.69 35.23 29.32
N SER A 55 -8.92 35.52 28.27
CA SER A 55 -8.36 36.85 28.03
C SER A 55 -8.85 37.52 26.74
N GLY A 56 -9.71 36.84 25.96
CA GLY A 56 -10.28 37.40 24.74
C GLY A 56 -9.26 37.55 23.62
N ALA A 57 -8.30 36.63 23.50
CA ALA A 57 -7.30 36.63 22.42
C ALA A 57 -7.88 36.41 21.01
N GLY A 58 -9.20 36.19 20.91
CA GLY A 58 -9.92 35.87 19.67
C GLY A 58 -10.27 34.39 19.62
N PRO A 59 -11.02 33.94 18.60
CA PRO A 59 -11.17 32.51 18.34
C PRO A 59 -9.82 31.91 17.92
N ALA A 60 -9.62 30.62 18.19
CA ALA A 60 -8.50 29.87 17.64
C ALA A 60 -8.50 29.97 16.11
N LEU A 61 -7.30 30.07 15.51
CA LEU A 61 -7.15 30.01 14.05
C LEU A 61 -7.38 28.59 13.53
N CYS A 62 -7.01 27.59 14.33
CA CYS A 62 -7.23 26.17 14.09
C CYS A 62 -7.76 25.54 15.39
N PRO A 63 -9.09 25.58 15.59
CA PRO A 63 -9.76 24.95 16.73
C PRO A 63 -9.34 23.50 17.01
N ASP A 64 -9.11 22.66 16.00
CA ASP A 64 -8.68 21.26 16.23
C ASP A 64 -7.28 21.16 16.83
N ALA A 65 -6.34 22.03 16.41
CA ALA A 65 -5.02 22.07 17.04
C ALA A 65 -5.09 22.49 18.52
N CYS A 66 -6.12 23.25 18.89
CA CYS A 66 -6.36 23.66 20.27
C CYS A 66 -7.22 22.66 21.08
N ASP A 67 -7.87 21.69 20.43
CA ASP A 67 -8.59 20.57 21.06
C ASP A 67 -7.61 19.40 21.29
N VAL A 68 -6.90 19.49 22.40
CA VAL A 68 -5.74 18.63 22.70
C VAL A 68 -6.19 17.25 23.15
N ASN A 69 -7.35 17.15 23.79
CA ASN A 69 -7.90 15.86 24.22
C ASN A 69 -8.93 15.27 23.27
N ASP A 70 -9.13 15.89 22.11
CA ASP A 70 -9.92 15.40 20.98
C ASP A 70 -11.34 14.99 21.41
N ASP A 71 -11.99 15.87 22.18
CA ASP A 71 -13.36 15.64 22.66
C ASP A 71 -14.43 16.44 21.91
N GLY A 72 -14.01 17.18 20.88
CA GLY A 72 -14.83 18.01 20.01
C GLY A 72 -15.24 19.32 20.66
N SER A 73 -14.47 19.80 21.63
CA SER A 73 -14.75 21.04 22.37
C SER A 73 -13.48 21.71 22.86
N THR A 74 -13.24 22.93 22.40
CA THR A 74 -12.11 23.75 22.89
C THR A 74 -12.45 24.40 24.25
N ASP A 75 -12.05 23.80 25.36
CA ASP A 75 -12.28 24.27 26.73
C ASP A 75 -11.06 24.18 27.68
N ILE A 76 -11.27 24.26 29.00
CA ILE A 76 -10.17 24.20 29.99
C ILE A 76 -9.51 22.82 30.05
N SER A 77 -10.18 21.75 29.61
CA SER A 77 -9.58 20.41 29.50
C SER A 77 -8.37 20.40 28.59
N ASP A 78 -8.34 21.20 27.53
CA ASP A 78 -7.26 21.20 26.54
C ASP A 78 -5.91 21.68 27.07
N PRO A 79 -5.78 22.90 27.63
CA PRO A 79 -4.52 23.33 28.21
C PRO A 79 -4.13 22.47 29.41
N VAL A 80 -5.09 21.87 30.14
CA VAL A 80 -4.77 20.93 31.23
C VAL A 80 -4.19 19.63 30.67
N SER A 81 -4.75 19.11 29.57
CA SER A 81 -4.26 17.92 28.88
C SER A 81 -2.87 18.17 28.32
N LEU A 82 -2.66 19.29 27.63
CA LEU A 82 -1.35 19.66 27.10
C LEU A 82 -0.29 19.79 28.20
N LEU A 83 -0.59 20.49 29.31
CA LEU A 83 0.35 20.62 30.42
C LEU A 83 0.64 19.26 31.09
N SER A 84 -0.33 18.34 31.10
CA SER A 84 -0.14 16.99 31.60
C SER A 84 0.77 16.15 30.69
N ILE A 85 0.64 16.33 29.37
CA ILE A 85 1.53 15.75 28.36
C ILE A 85 2.95 16.27 28.57
N LEU A 86 3.12 17.60 28.62
CA LEU A 86 4.43 18.27 28.69
C LEU A 86 5.17 18.05 30.03
N PHE A 87 4.46 18.02 31.16
CA PHE A 87 5.11 18.04 32.49
C PHE A 87 4.81 16.83 33.36
N SER A 88 3.86 15.97 32.99
CA SER A 88 3.45 14.81 33.79
C SER A 88 3.54 13.47 33.05
N ASN A 89 4.11 13.46 31.82
CA ASN A 89 4.25 12.27 30.98
C ASN A 89 2.91 11.55 30.75
N ALA A 90 1.83 12.28 30.45
CA ALA A 90 0.49 11.72 30.26
C ALA A 90 0.30 10.89 28.96
N GLY A 91 1.38 10.64 28.20
CA GLY A 91 1.33 10.10 26.83
C GLY A 91 1.31 11.22 25.79
N PRO A 92 1.47 10.93 24.50
CA PRO A 92 1.26 11.92 23.44
C PRO A 92 -0.23 12.29 23.31
N PRO A 93 -0.58 13.43 22.68
CA PRO A 93 -1.98 13.71 22.35
C PRO A 93 -2.52 12.68 21.35
N PRO A 94 -3.85 12.55 21.20
CA PRO A 94 -4.46 11.86 20.08
C PRO A 94 -3.94 12.39 18.73
N GLU A 95 -3.99 11.57 17.69
CA GLU A 95 -3.61 11.98 16.33
C GLU A 95 -4.50 13.13 15.83
N PRO A 96 -4.00 14.02 14.94
CA PRO A 96 -2.68 13.98 14.31
C PRO A 96 -1.59 14.63 15.19
N ILE A 97 -0.54 13.89 15.57
CA ILE A 97 0.57 14.43 16.38
C ILE A 97 1.59 15.15 15.49
N THR A 98 1.84 14.57 14.32
CA THR A 98 2.50 15.18 13.18
C THR A 98 1.46 15.83 12.28
N CYS A 99 1.91 16.62 11.31
CA CYS A 99 1.01 17.32 10.41
C CYS A 99 0.10 16.35 9.64
N GLY A 100 -1.21 16.43 9.86
CA GLY A 100 -2.16 15.58 9.17
C GLY A 100 -3.61 16.01 9.34
N GLN A 101 -4.49 15.26 8.68
CA GLN A 101 -5.94 15.42 8.78
C GLN A 101 -6.47 14.90 10.11
N ASP A 102 -7.61 15.43 10.57
CA ASP A 102 -8.29 14.90 11.75
C ASP A 102 -8.84 13.48 11.50
N PRO A 103 -8.35 12.44 12.21
CA PRO A 103 -8.88 11.08 12.12
C PRO A 103 -10.28 10.94 12.75
N THR A 104 -10.68 11.91 13.57
CA THR A 104 -11.90 11.93 14.38
C THR A 104 -12.82 13.11 14.05
N PRO A 105 -13.25 13.30 12.77
CA PRO A 105 -13.94 14.51 12.33
C PRO A 105 -15.14 14.89 13.21
N ASP A 106 -15.17 16.15 13.66
CA ASP A 106 -16.25 16.68 14.47
C ASP A 106 -16.77 18.06 13.99
N GLY A 107 -17.20 18.93 14.92
CA GLY A 107 -17.72 20.26 14.62
C GLY A 107 -16.65 21.36 14.59
N LEU A 108 -15.43 21.04 15.00
CA LEU A 108 -14.23 21.86 14.88
C LEU A 108 -13.62 21.67 13.48
N ASP A 109 -12.86 22.67 13.03
CA ASP A 109 -12.21 22.67 11.70
C ASP A 109 -11.02 23.64 11.73
N CYS A 110 -10.03 23.40 10.88
CA CYS A 110 -8.84 24.25 10.68
C CYS A 110 -8.90 24.94 9.30
N PRO A 111 -9.47 26.16 9.22
CA PRO A 111 -9.70 26.83 7.95
C PRO A 111 -8.43 27.46 7.38
N THR A 112 -7.91 26.92 6.25
CA THR A 112 -7.03 27.48 5.17
C THR A 112 -5.99 28.59 5.46
N ALA A 113 -5.73 28.97 6.71
CA ALA A 113 -4.87 30.08 7.12
C ALA A 113 -3.89 29.67 8.23
N SER A 114 -3.91 28.41 8.68
CA SER A 114 -2.99 27.87 9.67
C SER A 114 -1.69 27.38 9.00
N SER A 115 -0.86 28.33 8.56
CA SER A 115 0.45 28.07 7.95
C SER A 115 1.53 27.59 8.94
N GLY A 116 1.14 26.88 9.99
CA GLY A 116 2.01 26.38 11.06
C GLY A 116 2.07 24.86 11.11
N CYS A 117 1.79 24.24 9.97
CA CYS A 117 1.89 22.81 9.82
C CYS A 117 2.51 22.56 8.45
N SER A 118 3.83 22.49 8.43
CA SER A 118 4.52 21.94 7.27
C SER A 118 4.55 20.43 7.46
N ALA A 119 4.03 19.66 6.49
CA ALA A 119 4.25 18.21 6.46
C ALA A 119 5.71 17.92 6.80
N PRO A 120 6.00 16.94 7.69
CA PRO A 120 7.36 16.61 8.04
C PRO A 120 8.19 16.35 6.77
N PRO A 121 9.50 16.63 6.80
CA PRO A 121 10.35 16.46 5.62
C PRO A 121 10.21 15.02 5.11
N ALA A 122 10.15 14.86 3.79
CA ALA A 122 10.08 13.54 3.17
C ALA A 122 11.19 12.62 3.71
N GLU A 123 10.81 11.40 4.07
CA GLU A 123 11.69 10.38 4.63
C GLU A 123 12.92 10.13 3.74
N VAL A 124 14.11 10.05 4.35
CA VAL A 124 15.33 9.62 3.65
C VAL A 124 15.49 8.12 3.86
N CYS A 125 14.94 7.34 2.92
CA CYS A 125 14.76 5.89 2.99
C CYS A 125 16.03 5.00 3.11
N ASP A 126 17.20 5.58 3.38
CA ASP A 126 18.48 4.88 3.42
C ASP A 126 19.45 5.34 4.54
N ASN A 127 18.96 6.09 5.54
CA ASN A 127 19.80 6.72 6.57
C ASN A 127 19.65 6.13 8.00
N ASN A 128 18.75 5.17 8.22
CA ASN A 128 18.42 4.57 9.52
C ASN A 128 17.92 5.54 10.59
N ILE A 129 17.31 6.64 10.17
CA ILE A 129 16.64 7.63 11.00
C ILE A 129 15.16 7.58 10.64
N ASP A 130 14.33 8.02 11.57
CA ASP A 130 12.91 8.30 11.40
C ASP A 130 12.86 9.82 11.14
N ASP A 131 12.94 10.26 9.87
CA ASP A 131 13.08 11.68 9.52
C ASP A 131 11.76 12.44 9.69
N ASP A 132 10.62 11.75 9.61
CA ASP A 132 9.28 12.31 9.81
C ASP A 132 8.65 12.06 11.18
N LEU A 133 9.31 11.23 12.02
CA LEU A 133 8.98 10.93 13.42
C LEU A 133 7.66 10.16 13.60
N ASP A 134 7.25 9.38 12.60
CA ASP A 134 6.05 8.53 12.67
C ASP A 134 6.28 7.17 13.38
N GLY A 135 7.55 6.85 13.67
CA GLY A 135 7.99 5.64 14.37
C GLY A 135 8.43 4.50 13.46
N ALA A 136 8.36 4.66 12.14
CA ALA A 136 9.00 3.78 11.16
C ALA A 136 10.38 4.32 10.76
N ILE A 137 11.18 3.48 10.09
CA ILE A 137 12.51 3.84 9.60
C ILE A 137 12.74 3.19 8.23
N ASP A 138 13.34 3.92 7.30
CA ASP A 138 13.77 3.42 5.98
C ASP A 138 12.69 2.56 5.28
N CYS A 139 13.04 1.38 4.77
CA CYS A 139 12.12 0.47 4.08
C CYS A 139 11.09 -0.22 4.98
N ALA A 140 11.13 -0.01 6.30
CA ALA A 140 10.01 -0.39 7.16
C ALA A 140 8.90 0.66 7.14
N ASP A 141 9.19 1.84 6.59
CA ASP A 141 8.29 2.97 6.44
C ASP A 141 7.35 2.80 5.23
N THR A 142 6.11 3.24 5.39
CA THR A 142 5.10 3.23 4.32
C THR A 142 5.37 4.33 3.28
N ASP A 143 5.97 5.45 3.69
CA ASP A 143 6.33 6.53 2.79
C ASP A 143 7.49 6.15 1.86
N CYS A 144 8.32 5.19 2.28
CA CYS A 144 9.38 4.58 1.48
C CYS A 144 8.91 3.46 0.53
N ALA A 145 7.62 3.12 0.49
CA ALA A 145 7.12 1.96 -0.26
C ALA A 145 7.39 2.02 -1.78
N THR A 146 7.63 3.21 -2.32
CA THR A 146 7.96 3.40 -3.75
C THR A 146 9.39 3.87 -4.00
N ASP A 147 10.19 4.03 -2.93
CA ASP A 147 11.57 4.45 -3.07
C ASP A 147 12.42 3.32 -3.71
N PRO A 148 13.23 3.62 -4.75
CA PRO A 148 14.08 2.62 -5.40
C PRO A 148 15.03 1.85 -4.48
N VAL A 149 15.42 2.40 -3.32
CA VAL A 149 16.25 1.71 -2.33
C VAL A 149 15.49 0.58 -1.65
N CYS A 150 14.17 0.74 -1.51
CA CYS A 150 13.28 -0.20 -0.83
C CYS A 150 12.54 -1.14 -1.78
N LEU A 151 12.57 -0.85 -3.08
CA LEU A 151 12.09 -1.77 -4.10
C LEU A 151 13.11 -2.88 -4.35
N PRO A 152 12.65 -4.14 -4.55
CA PRO A 152 13.53 -5.20 -5.01
C PRO A 152 14.14 -4.81 -6.37
N PRO A 153 15.38 -5.25 -6.67
CA PRO A 153 16.00 -4.96 -7.95
C PRO A 153 15.14 -5.49 -9.09
N THR A 154 15.07 -4.72 -10.18
CA THR A 154 14.37 -5.15 -11.39
C THR A 154 15.07 -6.34 -12.02
N VAL A 155 14.34 -7.44 -12.23
CA VAL A 155 14.86 -8.67 -12.82
C VAL A 155 14.30 -8.88 -14.22
N SER A 156 15.17 -9.21 -15.17
CA SER A 156 14.81 -9.50 -16.57
C SER A 156 15.16 -10.93 -16.96
N TYR A 157 14.47 -11.47 -17.96
CA TYR A 157 14.73 -12.82 -18.42
C TYR A 157 16.12 -12.93 -19.05
N PHE A 158 16.44 -12.12 -20.06
CA PHE A 158 17.69 -12.20 -20.79
C PHE A 158 18.89 -11.63 -20.01
N GLY A 159 18.65 -10.68 -19.11
CA GLY A 159 19.71 -10.12 -18.26
C GLY A 159 20.10 -11.04 -17.10
N ASP A 160 19.12 -11.69 -16.48
CA ASP A 160 19.34 -12.34 -15.18
C ASP A 160 18.97 -13.83 -15.20
N VAL A 161 17.70 -14.15 -15.47
CA VAL A 161 17.18 -15.52 -15.30
C VAL A 161 17.79 -16.50 -16.30
N TYR A 162 17.89 -16.08 -17.57
CA TYR A 162 18.38 -16.92 -18.64
C TYR A 162 19.84 -17.34 -18.43
N PRO A 163 20.83 -16.42 -18.29
CA PRO A 163 22.22 -16.84 -18.11
C PRO A 163 22.46 -17.58 -16.78
N GLN A 164 21.76 -17.20 -15.71
CA GLN A 164 22.03 -17.73 -14.37
C GLN A 164 21.30 -19.03 -14.03
N VAL A 165 20.16 -19.31 -14.69
CA VAL A 165 19.31 -20.46 -14.37
C VAL A 165 18.99 -21.28 -15.61
N ILE A 166 18.37 -20.69 -16.64
CA ILE A 166 17.88 -21.47 -17.79
C ILE A 166 19.05 -22.07 -18.56
N GLN A 167 20.02 -21.24 -18.96
CA GLN A 167 21.18 -21.68 -19.71
C GLN A 167 22.03 -22.66 -18.91
N THR A 168 22.27 -22.37 -17.64
CA THR A 168 23.21 -23.15 -16.81
C THR A 168 22.62 -24.49 -16.36
N ASP A 169 21.36 -24.52 -15.94
CA ASP A 169 20.78 -25.67 -15.24
C ASP A 169 19.69 -26.39 -16.03
N CYS A 170 19.09 -25.75 -17.05
CA CYS A 170 17.91 -26.30 -17.74
C CYS A 170 18.22 -26.76 -19.18
N THR A 171 19.03 -26.02 -19.93
CA THR A 171 19.30 -26.33 -21.36
C THR A 171 19.97 -27.70 -21.55
N VAL A 172 20.71 -28.19 -20.56
CA VAL A 172 21.37 -29.53 -20.62
C VAL A 172 20.41 -30.66 -20.98
N CYS A 173 19.14 -30.57 -20.56
CA CYS A 173 18.10 -31.55 -20.87
C CYS A 173 17.04 -31.01 -21.83
N HIS A 174 16.74 -29.70 -21.74
CA HIS A 174 15.68 -29.03 -22.49
C HIS A 174 16.21 -28.21 -23.66
N ALA A 175 17.24 -28.68 -24.36
CA ALA A 175 17.70 -28.08 -25.60
C ALA A 175 18.03 -29.17 -26.64
N PRO A 176 18.18 -28.82 -27.94
CA PRO A 176 18.60 -29.75 -28.96
C PRO A 176 19.92 -30.43 -28.59
N PRO A 177 20.07 -31.74 -28.84
CA PRO A 177 19.11 -32.61 -29.54
C PRO A 177 18.07 -33.29 -28.64
N SER A 178 18.16 -33.10 -27.32
CA SER A 178 17.34 -33.83 -26.34
C SER A 178 15.89 -33.36 -26.34
N ASN A 179 15.67 -32.04 -26.23
CA ASN A 179 14.35 -31.43 -26.10
C ASN A 179 13.44 -32.21 -25.13
N PHE A 180 13.99 -32.58 -23.97
CA PHE A 180 13.30 -33.47 -23.04
C PHE A 180 11.95 -32.85 -22.63
N GLY A 181 10.90 -33.67 -22.60
CA GLY A 181 9.54 -33.18 -22.36
C GLY A 181 8.95 -32.34 -23.50
N GLY A 182 9.58 -32.33 -24.69
CA GLY A 182 9.13 -31.53 -25.84
C GLY A 182 9.42 -30.04 -25.71
N LEU A 183 10.34 -29.66 -24.81
CA LEU A 183 10.67 -28.26 -24.50
C LEU A 183 12.05 -27.89 -25.03
N ASN A 184 12.17 -26.72 -25.68
CA ASN A 184 13.42 -26.13 -26.12
C ASN A 184 13.66 -24.76 -25.47
N LEU A 185 14.58 -24.72 -24.52
CA LEU A 185 14.98 -23.55 -23.75
C LEU A 185 16.30 -22.94 -24.21
N GLU A 186 16.91 -23.43 -25.30
CA GLU A 186 18.06 -22.76 -25.90
C GLU A 186 17.59 -21.51 -26.65
N ASP A 187 18.05 -20.34 -26.22
CA ASP A 187 17.88 -19.11 -26.98
C ASP A 187 18.85 -19.08 -28.17
N SER A 188 18.31 -18.90 -29.38
CA SER A 188 19.09 -18.92 -30.62
C SER A 188 18.40 -18.12 -31.73
N ALA A 189 19.06 -17.95 -32.87
CA ALA A 189 18.50 -17.25 -34.03
C ALA A 189 17.19 -17.86 -34.56
N THR A 190 16.85 -19.10 -34.18
CA THR A 190 15.66 -19.82 -34.63
C THR A 190 14.74 -20.25 -33.50
N ASN A 191 15.08 -19.96 -32.24
CA ASN A 191 14.29 -20.33 -31.07
C ASN A 191 14.35 -19.21 -30.04
N ASP A 192 13.19 -18.66 -29.70
CA ASP A 192 13.02 -17.69 -28.63
C ASP A 192 12.63 -18.46 -27.35
N SER A 193 13.57 -18.56 -26.42
CA SER A 193 13.36 -19.32 -25.18
C SER A 193 12.36 -18.62 -24.24
N TYR A 194 12.28 -17.30 -24.29
CA TYR A 194 11.30 -16.52 -23.54
C TYR A 194 9.88 -16.80 -24.04
N ALA A 195 9.66 -16.73 -25.35
CA ALA A 195 8.35 -16.99 -25.97
C ALA A 195 7.88 -18.45 -25.79
N THR A 196 8.80 -19.37 -25.48
CA THR A 196 8.50 -20.77 -25.17
C THR A 196 7.94 -20.95 -23.76
N LEU A 197 8.23 -20.01 -22.84
CA LEU A 197 7.85 -20.09 -21.43
C LEU A 197 6.68 -19.17 -21.08
N VAL A 198 6.73 -17.92 -21.52
CA VAL A 198 5.82 -16.89 -20.99
C VAL A 198 4.48 -16.94 -21.69
N ASN A 199 3.39 -16.98 -20.90
CA ASN A 199 2.01 -17.13 -21.36
C ASN A 199 1.77 -18.37 -22.25
N GLN A 200 2.53 -19.45 -22.01
CA GLN A 200 2.38 -20.71 -22.73
C GLN A 200 1.76 -21.77 -21.82
N PRO A 201 0.64 -22.42 -22.18
CA PRO A 201 -0.01 -23.40 -21.33
C PRO A 201 0.87 -24.63 -21.11
N SER A 202 0.92 -25.12 -19.87
CA SER A 202 1.66 -26.33 -19.54
C SER A 202 0.98 -27.58 -20.10
N ALA A 203 1.75 -28.40 -20.83
CA ALA A 203 1.28 -29.70 -21.31
C ALA A 203 1.03 -30.72 -20.19
N GLU A 204 1.63 -30.51 -19.01
CA GLU A 204 1.44 -31.39 -17.84
C GLU A 204 0.18 -31.01 -17.04
N CYS A 205 -0.22 -29.74 -17.07
CA CYS A 205 -1.44 -29.24 -16.45
C CYS A 205 -1.90 -27.93 -17.12
N GLY A 206 -2.84 -28.04 -18.07
CA GLY A 206 -3.29 -26.89 -18.88
C GLY A 206 -4.11 -25.83 -18.13
N SER A 207 -4.29 -25.97 -16.82
CA SER A 207 -4.85 -24.92 -15.95
C SER A 207 -3.80 -23.88 -15.53
N TYR A 208 -2.52 -24.10 -15.86
CA TYR A 208 -1.41 -23.22 -15.57
C TYR A 208 -0.60 -22.97 -16.84
N ASP A 209 -0.03 -21.78 -16.93
CA ASP A 209 1.02 -21.48 -17.90
C ASP A 209 2.38 -21.93 -17.36
N PHE A 210 3.38 -22.13 -18.23
CA PHE A 210 4.76 -22.34 -17.80
C PHE A 210 5.22 -21.17 -16.94
N VAL A 211 4.99 -19.95 -17.43
CA VAL A 211 5.14 -18.70 -16.66
C VAL A 211 3.91 -17.83 -16.87
N GLU A 212 3.20 -17.54 -15.78
CA GLU A 212 2.14 -16.54 -15.66
C GLU A 212 2.77 -15.24 -15.12
N PRO A 213 2.90 -14.18 -15.94
CA PRO A 213 3.45 -12.90 -15.50
C PRO A 213 2.72 -12.32 -14.28
N GLY A 214 3.47 -11.96 -13.24
CA GLY A 214 2.95 -11.38 -12.01
C GLY A 214 2.48 -12.39 -10.96
N ASP A 215 2.48 -13.69 -11.27
CA ASP A 215 2.06 -14.72 -10.32
C ASP A 215 2.91 -16.01 -10.44
N SER A 216 3.99 -16.08 -9.65
CA SER A 216 4.81 -17.29 -9.50
C SER A 216 4.02 -18.48 -8.96
N SER A 217 2.95 -18.26 -8.20
CA SER A 217 2.08 -19.34 -7.73
C SER A 217 1.17 -19.86 -8.85
N ALA A 218 0.87 -19.09 -9.88
CA ALA A 218 0.18 -19.57 -11.08
C ALA A 218 1.14 -20.13 -12.14
N SER A 219 2.46 -20.05 -11.92
CA SER A 219 3.47 -20.48 -12.89
C SER A 219 3.92 -21.93 -12.69
N TRP A 220 3.66 -22.79 -13.68
CA TRP A 220 4.01 -24.21 -13.63
C TRP A 220 5.51 -24.44 -13.50
N LEU A 221 6.34 -23.64 -14.19
CA LEU A 221 7.80 -23.72 -14.09
C LEU A 221 8.27 -23.47 -12.66
N PHE A 222 7.74 -22.44 -11.99
CA PHE A 222 8.11 -22.13 -10.60
C PHE A 222 7.73 -23.25 -9.64
N ARG A 223 6.51 -23.79 -9.78
CA ARG A 223 6.07 -24.94 -8.97
C ARG A 223 6.93 -26.18 -9.17
N LYS A 224 7.40 -26.42 -10.40
CA LYS A 224 8.28 -27.55 -10.73
C LYS A 224 9.66 -27.41 -10.12
N ILE A 225 10.21 -26.19 -10.00
CA ILE A 225 11.51 -25.98 -9.35
C ILE A 225 11.42 -25.96 -7.82
N GLU A 226 10.28 -25.49 -7.28
CA GLU A 226 10.02 -25.47 -5.84
C GLU A 226 9.56 -26.84 -5.29
N GLY A 227 9.00 -27.70 -6.14
CA GLY A 227 8.48 -29.03 -5.77
C GLY A 227 7.03 -29.04 -5.31
N THR A 228 6.29 -27.95 -5.52
CA THR A 228 4.87 -27.81 -5.14
C THR A 228 3.89 -28.25 -6.24
N HIS A 229 4.40 -28.62 -7.42
CA HIS A 229 3.61 -28.93 -8.62
C HIS A 229 2.67 -30.13 -8.48
N VAL A 230 3.01 -31.17 -7.72
CA VAL A 230 2.14 -32.35 -7.54
C VAL A 230 0.87 -31.99 -6.77
N ALA A 231 1.02 -31.22 -5.69
CA ALA A 231 -0.12 -30.73 -4.90
C ALA A 231 -0.98 -29.77 -5.73
N ALA A 232 -0.35 -28.90 -6.51
CA ALA A 232 -1.04 -27.99 -7.42
C ALA A 232 -1.83 -28.74 -8.51
N ALA A 233 -1.23 -29.77 -9.13
CA ALA A 233 -1.94 -30.61 -10.10
C ALA A 233 -3.18 -31.25 -9.49
N GLN A 234 -3.07 -31.82 -8.28
CA GLN A 234 -4.22 -32.40 -7.60
C GLN A 234 -5.32 -31.35 -7.34
N ALA A 235 -4.95 -30.16 -6.87
CA ALA A 235 -5.90 -29.07 -6.61
C ALA A 235 -6.58 -28.57 -7.89
N ALA A 236 -5.85 -28.49 -9.00
CA ALA A 236 -6.33 -28.04 -10.30
C ALA A 236 -7.08 -29.12 -11.11
N GLY A 237 -7.19 -30.35 -10.59
CA GLY A 237 -7.82 -31.47 -11.28
C GLY A 237 -6.97 -32.08 -12.42
N CYS A 238 -5.68 -31.76 -12.46
CA CYS A 238 -4.71 -32.32 -13.39
C CYS A 238 -4.17 -33.68 -12.91
N SER A 239 -3.56 -34.43 -13.84
CA SER A 239 -2.95 -35.72 -13.51
C SER A 239 -1.68 -35.53 -12.68
N THR A 240 -1.68 -36.00 -11.43
CA THR A 240 -0.49 -36.01 -10.56
C THR A 240 0.61 -36.92 -11.09
N THR A 241 0.25 -37.94 -11.89
CA THR A 241 1.23 -38.79 -12.56
C THR A 241 1.89 -38.07 -13.74
N ALA A 242 1.12 -37.29 -14.51
CA ALA A 242 1.64 -36.50 -15.62
C ALA A 242 2.50 -35.32 -15.14
N ALA A 243 2.19 -34.77 -13.96
CA ALA A 243 2.98 -33.73 -13.31
C ALA A 243 4.43 -34.14 -13.02
N GLY A 244 4.73 -35.44 -12.97
CA GLY A 244 6.10 -35.97 -12.86
C GLY A 244 6.85 -35.51 -11.60
N SER A 245 8.18 -35.56 -11.66
CA SER A 245 9.08 -35.18 -10.56
C SER A 245 9.37 -33.68 -10.51
N GLN A 246 9.87 -33.22 -9.36
CA GLN A 246 10.47 -31.88 -9.22
C GLN A 246 11.66 -31.73 -10.17
N MET A 247 11.81 -30.53 -10.72
CA MET A 247 12.94 -30.14 -11.57
C MET A 247 13.95 -29.29 -10.79
N PRO A 248 15.25 -29.34 -11.12
CA PRO A 248 15.87 -30.29 -12.04
C PRO A 248 15.82 -31.74 -11.50
N ILE A 249 15.58 -32.71 -12.37
CA ILE A 249 15.30 -34.09 -11.96
C ILE A 249 16.55 -34.86 -11.52
N GLY A 250 16.41 -35.70 -10.49
CA GLY A 250 17.41 -36.71 -10.11
C GLY A 250 18.69 -36.10 -9.53
N GLY A 251 19.86 -36.52 -10.03
CA GLY A 251 21.16 -36.05 -9.55
C GLY A 251 21.53 -34.62 -9.94
N PHE A 252 20.70 -33.96 -10.76
CA PHE A 252 20.80 -32.54 -11.10
C PHE A 252 20.04 -31.66 -10.11
N CYS A 253 19.35 -32.25 -9.13
CA CYS A 253 18.79 -31.50 -8.01
C CYS A 253 19.92 -30.78 -7.26
N CYS A 254 19.78 -29.50 -6.92
CA CYS A 254 18.66 -28.61 -7.16
C CYS A 254 19.18 -27.20 -7.44
N LEU A 255 18.31 -26.34 -7.98
CA LEU A 255 18.60 -24.91 -8.00
C LEU A 255 18.85 -24.44 -6.57
N THR A 256 19.79 -23.51 -6.42
CA THR A 256 20.05 -22.88 -5.12
C THR A 256 18.84 -22.03 -4.70
N PRO A 257 18.65 -21.76 -3.39
CA PRO A 257 17.60 -20.86 -2.93
C PRO A 257 17.65 -19.48 -3.62
N ALA A 258 18.85 -18.95 -3.90
CA ALA A 258 19.01 -17.68 -4.60
C ALA A 258 18.54 -17.75 -6.06
N GLN A 259 18.79 -18.85 -6.77
CA GLN A 259 18.29 -19.04 -8.14
C GLN A 259 16.77 -19.21 -8.17
N ILE A 260 16.19 -19.93 -7.21
CA ILE A 260 14.73 -20.05 -7.08
C ILE A 260 14.12 -18.67 -6.81
N GLN A 261 14.72 -17.89 -5.90
CA GLN A 261 14.27 -16.53 -5.61
C GLN A 261 14.38 -15.62 -6.83
N LEU A 262 15.48 -15.70 -7.59
CA LEU A 262 15.64 -14.93 -8.83
C LEU A 262 14.53 -15.21 -9.84
N VAL A 263 14.17 -16.48 -10.03
CA VAL A 263 13.04 -16.86 -10.90
C VAL A 263 11.72 -16.35 -10.34
N LYS A 264 11.51 -16.44 -9.02
CA LYS A 264 10.31 -15.92 -8.35
C LYS A 264 10.15 -14.42 -8.58
N ASP A 265 11.21 -13.66 -8.30
CA ASP A 265 11.23 -12.20 -8.41
C ASP A 265 10.96 -11.77 -9.85
N TRP A 266 11.61 -12.41 -10.83
CA TRP A 266 11.34 -12.16 -12.24
C TRP A 266 9.86 -12.36 -12.60
N ILE A 267 9.27 -13.49 -12.20
CA ILE A 267 7.88 -13.79 -12.51
C ILE A 267 6.96 -12.77 -11.84
N ASP A 268 7.12 -12.53 -10.54
CA ASP A 268 6.24 -11.66 -9.76
C ASP A 268 6.37 -10.18 -10.16
N GLN A 269 7.52 -9.77 -10.73
CA GLN A 269 7.71 -8.46 -11.34
C GLN A 269 7.11 -8.33 -12.75
N GLY A 270 6.34 -9.33 -13.20
CA GLY A 270 5.66 -9.30 -14.50
C GLY A 270 6.44 -9.99 -15.62
N ALA A 271 7.43 -10.81 -15.29
CA ALA A 271 8.20 -11.64 -16.21
C ALA A 271 8.79 -10.87 -17.40
N ALA A 272 9.45 -9.72 -17.16
CA ALA A 272 10.02 -8.91 -18.23
C ALA A 272 11.07 -9.69 -19.07
N PRO A 273 11.12 -9.51 -20.41
CA PRO A 273 12.14 -10.13 -21.25
C PRO A 273 13.54 -9.61 -20.92
#